data_AF-A0A3M6U0H3-F1
#
_entry.id   AF-A0A3M6U0H3-F1
#
_cell.length_a   1.000
_cell.length_b   1.000
_cell.length_c   1.000
_cell.angle_alpha   90.00
_cell.angle_beta   90.00
_cell.angle_gamma   90.00
#
_symmetry.space_group_name_H-M   'P 1'
#
loop_
_entity.id
_entity.type
_entity.pdbx_description
1 polymer ?
#
loop_
_entity_poly.entity_id
_entity_poly.type
_entity_poly.pdbx_seq_one_letter_code
_entity_poly.pdbx_strand_id
1 'polypeptide(L)'
;MKQRWKSICLIRRAMSKMSVESLFSKWVVDIPGLQLIMAILPERDKQIYPEIKRVGDNVIGIPTQCVQSKHVNRTNPQVCANIALKINSKLGGINHVIDPGVKSPVFREPVIIFGADVTHPSPTENGIPSIAAVVASMDANATKYCARVRAQNHKSVFYSSLNV
;
A
#
# COMPACT_ATOMS: atom_id res chain seq x y z
N MET A 1 -0.45 -22.23 -16.45
CA MET A 1 -0.30 -21.40 -15.22
C MET A 1 0.76 -20.29 -15.35
N LYS A 2 2.05 -20.57 -15.64
CA LYS A 2 3.11 -19.54 -15.71
C LYS A 2 2.84 -18.35 -16.65
N GLN A 3 2.15 -18.53 -17.77
CA GLN A 3 1.84 -17.43 -18.70
C GLN A 3 0.76 -16.48 -18.19
N ARG A 4 -0.27 -16.99 -17.48
CA ARG A 4 -1.37 -16.18 -16.93
C ARG A 4 -0.91 -15.23 -15.81
N TRP A 5 0.12 -15.62 -15.06
CA TRP A 5 0.72 -14.76 -14.03
C TRP A 5 1.57 -13.63 -14.61
N LYS A 6 2.18 -13.81 -15.79
CA LYS A 6 3.00 -12.76 -16.43
C LYS A 6 2.18 -11.55 -16.88
N SER A 7 0.90 -11.75 -17.20
CA SER A 7 -0.03 -10.66 -17.55
C SER A 7 -0.53 -9.88 -16.33
N ILE A 8 -0.42 -10.46 -15.13
CA ILE A 8 -1.00 -9.92 -13.88
C ILE A 8 0.08 -9.32 -12.98
N CYS A 9 1.29 -9.91 -12.98
CA CYS A 9 2.37 -9.59 -12.07
C CYS A 9 3.75 -9.65 -12.76
N LEU A 10 4.49 -8.56 -12.69
CA LEU A 10 5.90 -8.51 -13.09
C LEU A 10 6.82 -8.60 -11.87
N ILE A 11 7.88 -9.42 -11.98
CA ILE A 11 8.91 -9.57 -10.96
C ILE A 11 10.25 -9.11 -11.55
N ARG A 12 10.86 -8.07 -10.98
CA ARG A 12 12.23 -7.66 -11.36
C ARG A 12 13.03 -7.17 -10.17
N ARG A 13 14.34 -7.37 -10.21
CA ARG A 13 15.28 -6.68 -9.32
C ARG A 13 15.33 -5.21 -9.67
N ALA A 14 15.25 -4.34 -8.67
CA ALA A 14 15.45 -2.91 -8.89
C ALA A 14 16.93 -2.64 -9.22
N MET A 15 17.18 -1.89 -10.29
CA MET A 15 18.53 -1.66 -10.83
C MET A 15 19.06 -0.25 -10.50
N SER A 16 18.20 0.79 -10.46
CA SER A 16 18.54 2.16 -10.02
C SER A 16 17.30 3.08 -9.95
N LYS A 17 17.36 4.19 -9.19
CA LYS A 17 16.28 5.19 -9.06
C LYS A 17 15.85 5.80 -10.40
N MET A 18 16.83 6.19 -11.22
CA MET A 18 16.62 6.89 -12.51
C MET A 18 15.90 6.04 -13.57
N SER A 19 15.67 4.76 -13.28
CA SER A 19 15.02 3.82 -14.21
C SER A 19 13.60 3.42 -13.82
N VAL A 20 13.13 3.71 -12.60
CA VAL A 20 11.86 3.14 -12.09
C VAL A 20 10.65 3.67 -12.87
N GLU A 21 10.55 5.00 -13.01
CA GLU A 21 9.41 5.63 -13.68
C GLU A 21 9.31 5.22 -15.15
N SER A 22 10.40 5.35 -15.92
CA SER A 22 10.44 4.96 -17.32
C SER A 22 10.14 3.48 -17.52
N LEU A 23 10.64 2.62 -16.62
CA LEU A 23 10.41 1.18 -16.68
C LEU A 23 8.95 0.82 -16.41
N PHE A 24 8.36 1.39 -15.35
CA PHE A 24 6.98 1.08 -14.99
C PHE A 24 6.01 1.64 -16.02
N SER A 25 6.25 2.86 -16.52
CA SER A 25 5.43 3.48 -17.58
C SER A 25 5.46 2.63 -18.85
N LYS A 26 6.63 2.13 -19.24
CA LYS A 26 6.76 1.20 -20.35
C LYS A 26 5.96 -0.09 -20.13
N TRP A 27 6.00 -0.66 -18.93
CA TRP A 27 5.26 -1.90 -18.64
C TRP A 27 3.75 -1.75 -18.66
N VAL A 28 3.22 -0.59 -18.25
CA VAL A 28 1.77 -0.32 -18.34
C VAL A 28 1.32 -0.32 -19.80
N VAL A 29 2.15 0.16 -20.72
CA VAL A 29 1.87 0.15 -22.17
C VAL A 29 2.05 -1.26 -22.75
N ASP A 30 3.17 -1.93 -22.42
CA ASP A 30 3.55 -3.21 -23.01
C ASP A 30 2.70 -4.39 -22.50
N ILE A 31 2.06 -4.26 -21.33
CA ILE A 31 1.30 -5.34 -20.66
C ILE A 31 -0.13 -4.87 -20.37
N PRO A 32 -1.04 -5.05 -21.33
CA PRO A 32 -2.47 -4.80 -21.11
C PRO A 32 -2.99 -5.61 -19.92
N GLY A 33 -3.65 -4.94 -18.99
CA GLY A 33 -4.24 -5.59 -17.81
C GLY A 33 -3.27 -5.87 -16.66
N LEU A 34 -2.08 -5.25 -16.63
CA LEU A 34 -1.17 -5.33 -15.49
C LEU A 34 -1.86 -4.88 -14.19
N GLN A 35 -1.89 -5.74 -13.16
CA GLN A 35 -2.60 -5.46 -11.90
C GLN A 35 -1.66 -5.28 -10.69
N LEU A 36 -0.43 -5.79 -10.76
CA LEU A 36 0.53 -5.75 -9.65
C LEU A 36 1.96 -5.69 -10.19
N ILE A 37 2.82 -4.91 -9.53
CA ILE A 37 4.27 -4.97 -9.75
C ILE A 37 4.96 -5.49 -8.49
N MET A 38 5.68 -6.59 -8.61
CA MET A 38 6.50 -7.13 -7.53
C MET A 38 7.97 -6.71 -7.72
N ALA A 39 8.47 -5.90 -6.81
CA ALA A 39 9.83 -5.38 -6.87
C ALA A 39 10.75 -6.13 -5.89
N ILE A 40 11.82 -6.73 -6.40
CA ILE A 40 12.84 -7.35 -5.55
C ILE A 40 13.91 -6.32 -5.21
N LEU A 41 14.08 -6.03 -3.92
CA LEU A 41 15.07 -5.08 -3.42
C LEU A 41 16.28 -5.82 -2.86
N PRO A 42 17.51 -5.43 -3.20
CA PRO A 42 18.71 -6.08 -2.66
C PRO A 42 18.74 -5.99 -1.12
N GLU A 43 18.42 -4.82 -0.57
CA GLU A 43 18.45 -4.49 0.85
C GLU A 43 17.39 -3.45 1.25
N ARG A 44 17.44 -2.92 2.49
CA ARG A 44 16.56 -1.81 2.92
C ARG A 44 17.08 -0.49 2.30
N ASP A 45 16.76 -0.28 1.03
CA ASP A 45 17.18 0.91 0.30
C ASP A 45 16.26 2.11 0.60
N LYS A 46 16.84 3.20 1.11
CA LYS A 46 16.13 4.45 1.47
C LYS A 46 15.76 5.33 0.27
N GLN A 47 16.23 5.02 -0.93
CA GLN A 47 16.00 5.79 -2.15
C GLN A 47 15.10 5.06 -3.16
N ILE A 48 15.37 3.78 -3.41
CA ILE A 48 14.64 2.99 -4.40
C ILE A 48 13.22 2.66 -3.91
N TYR A 49 13.05 2.30 -2.64
CA TYR A 49 11.73 1.95 -2.11
C TYR A 49 10.74 3.13 -2.19
N PRO A 50 11.08 4.35 -1.72
CA PRO A 50 10.20 5.51 -1.88
C PRO A 50 9.88 5.82 -3.33
N GLU A 51 10.84 5.67 -4.25
CA GLU A 51 10.61 5.92 -5.67
C GLU A 51 9.61 4.93 -6.28
N ILE A 52 9.73 3.63 -5.97
CA ILE A 52 8.76 2.62 -6.38
C ILE A 52 7.36 2.94 -5.86
N LYS A 53 7.25 3.41 -4.61
CA LYS A 53 5.97 3.82 -4.02
C LYS A 53 5.42 5.07 -4.68
N ARG A 54 6.23 6.11 -4.89
CA ARG A 54 5.83 7.32 -5.60
C ARG A 54 5.30 7.01 -6.99
N VAL A 55 6.05 6.24 -7.78
CA VAL A 55 5.65 5.91 -9.16
C VAL A 55 4.42 5.01 -9.17
N GLY A 56 4.41 3.93 -8.37
CA GLY A 56 3.29 3.00 -8.30
C GLY A 56 1.99 3.65 -7.84
N ASP A 57 2.04 4.39 -6.73
CA ASP A 57 0.85 4.89 -6.03
C ASP A 57 0.36 6.25 -6.62
N ASN A 58 1.27 7.10 -7.12
CA ASN A 58 0.91 8.46 -7.58
C ASN A 58 1.07 8.71 -9.09
N VAL A 59 1.88 7.92 -9.82
CA VAL A 59 2.13 8.18 -11.26
C VAL A 59 1.31 7.24 -12.14
N ILE A 60 1.41 5.93 -11.91
CA ILE A 60 0.79 4.93 -12.79
C ILE A 60 -0.47 4.27 -12.20
N GLY A 61 -0.69 4.40 -10.88
CA GLY A 61 -1.86 3.81 -10.21
C GLY A 61 -1.87 2.27 -10.16
N ILE A 62 -0.71 1.62 -10.25
CA ILE A 62 -0.59 0.15 -10.19
C ILE A 62 0.00 -0.26 -8.83
N PRO A 63 -0.68 -1.11 -8.05
CA PRO A 63 -0.19 -1.58 -6.77
C PRO A 63 1.21 -2.22 -6.86
N THR A 64 2.06 -1.93 -5.88
CA THR A 64 3.43 -2.47 -5.82
C THR A 64 3.66 -3.33 -4.58
N GLN A 65 4.28 -4.51 -4.73
CA GLN A 65 4.73 -5.38 -3.65
C GLN A 65 6.26 -5.52 -3.64
N CYS A 66 6.91 -4.81 -2.73
CA CYS A 66 8.36 -4.91 -2.56
C CYS A 66 8.73 -6.12 -1.68
N VAL A 67 9.73 -6.89 -2.08
CA VAL A 67 10.24 -8.06 -1.34
C VAL A 67 11.77 -7.98 -1.29
N GLN A 68 12.37 -8.22 -0.12
CA GLN A 68 13.83 -8.24 -0.02
C GLN A 68 14.41 -9.49 -0.66
N SER A 69 15.54 -9.36 -1.34
CA SER A 69 16.24 -10.44 -2.04
C SER A 69 16.48 -11.65 -1.13
N LYS A 70 16.83 -11.42 0.14
CA LYS A 70 17.03 -12.47 1.15
C LYS A 70 15.80 -13.39 1.33
N HIS A 71 14.59 -12.85 1.23
CA HIS A 71 13.34 -13.61 1.37
C HIS A 71 12.95 -14.35 0.08
N VAL A 72 13.51 -13.94 -1.06
CA VAL A 72 13.37 -14.66 -2.34
C VAL A 72 14.40 -15.78 -2.42
N ASN A 73 15.64 -15.51 -2.02
CA ASN A 73 16.74 -16.47 -2.08
C ASN A 73 16.57 -17.62 -1.07
N ARG A 74 16.02 -17.32 0.11
CA ARG A 74 15.65 -18.33 1.11
C ARG A 74 14.22 -18.09 1.57
N THR A 75 13.31 -18.81 0.93
CA THR A 75 11.88 -18.71 1.20
C THR A 75 11.53 -19.28 2.56
N ASN A 76 10.72 -18.55 3.32
CA ASN A 76 10.12 -19.01 4.57
C ASN A 76 8.58 -19.03 4.37
N PRO A 77 7.89 -20.16 4.62
CA PRO A 77 6.44 -20.26 4.44
C PRO A 77 5.64 -19.16 5.13
N GLN A 78 6.02 -18.77 6.35
CA GLN A 78 5.37 -17.70 7.10
C GLN A 78 5.55 -16.33 6.43
N VAL A 79 6.74 -16.06 5.89
CA VAL A 79 7.01 -14.83 5.14
C VAL A 79 6.18 -14.79 3.85
N CYS A 80 6.11 -15.91 3.14
CA CYS A 80 5.29 -16.04 1.94
C CYS A 80 3.80 -15.81 2.25
N ALA A 81 3.28 -16.39 3.33
CA ALA A 81 1.90 -16.17 3.79
C ALA A 81 1.63 -14.68 4.06
N ASN A 82 2.52 -14.02 4.80
CA ASN A 82 2.40 -12.58 5.08
C ASN A 82 2.46 -11.70 3.82
N ILE A 83 3.25 -12.10 2.81
CA ILE A 83 3.29 -11.40 1.51
C ILE A 83 1.98 -11.64 0.74
N ALA A 84 1.46 -12.86 0.74
CA ALA A 84 0.20 -13.20 0.08
C ALA A 84 -0.98 -12.41 0.67
N LEU A 85 -1.05 -12.28 2.00
CA LEU A 85 -2.06 -11.45 2.67
C LEU A 85 -2.02 -9.99 2.19
N LYS A 86 -0.81 -9.42 2.02
CA LYS A 86 -0.64 -8.05 1.51
C LYS A 86 -1.03 -7.90 0.05
N ILE A 87 -0.69 -8.89 -0.79
CA ILE A 87 -1.06 -8.89 -2.20
C ILE A 87 -2.58 -8.98 -2.35
N ASN A 88 -3.23 -9.88 -1.61
CA ASN A 88 -4.68 -10.04 -1.65
C ASN A 88 -5.39 -8.73 -1.35
N SER A 89 -5.00 -8.03 -0.26
CA SER A 89 -5.59 -6.73 0.09
C SER A 89 -5.33 -5.64 -0.97
N LYS A 90 -4.13 -5.58 -1.55
CA LYS A 90 -3.79 -4.62 -2.61
C LYS A 90 -4.60 -4.79 -3.89
N LEU A 91 -5.00 -6.02 -4.18
CA LEU A 91 -5.84 -6.36 -5.32
C LEU A 91 -7.34 -6.33 -4.97
N GLY A 92 -7.71 -5.78 -3.81
CA GLY A 92 -9.10 -5.60 -3.39
C GLY A 92 -9.76 -6.84 -2.79
N GLY A 93 -8.99 -7.91 -2.53
CA GLY A 93 -9.45 -9.11 -1.85
C GLY A 93 -9.59 -8.94 -0.34
N ILE A 94 -10.35 -9.85 0.28
CA ILE A 94 -10.60 -9.89 1.73
C ILE A 94 -9.88 -11.10 2.30
N ASN A 95 -9.06 -10.89 3.34
CA ASN A 95 -8.32 -11.99 3.98
C ASN A 95 -9.15 -12.71 5.04
N HIS A 96 -9.82 -11.94 5.91
CA HIS A 96 -10.58 -12.46 7.04
C HIS A 96 -11.80 -11.58 7.27
N VAL A 97 -12.87 -12.18 7.77
CA VAL A 97 -14.10 -11.51 8.22
C VAL A 97 -14.40 -12.03 9.62
N ILE A 98 -14.90 -11.15 10.49
CA ILE A 98 -15.36 -11.54 11.82
C ILE A 98 -16.62 -12.38 11.68
N ASP A 99 -16.67 -13.51 12.38
CA ASP A 99 -17.85 -14.38 12.41
C ASP A 99 -19.10 -13.57 12.82
N PRO A 100 -20.17 -13.54 12.01
CA PRO A 100 -21.42 -12.86 12.34
C PRO A 100 -21.98 -13.20 13.72
N GLY A 101 -21.77 -14.44 14.21
CA GLY A 101 -22.26 -14.89 15.52
C GLY A 101 -21.61 -14.19 16.71
N VAL A 102 -20.42 -13.59 16.53
CA VAL A 102 -19.69 -12.88 17.59
C VAL A 102 -19.55 -11.38 17.31
N LYS A 103 -20.14 -10.88 16.22
CA LYS A 103 -20.13 -9.45 15.93
C LYS A 103 -20.94 -8.68 16.98
N SER A 104 -20.42 -7.50 17.34
CA SER A 104 -21.15 -6.58 18.21
C SER A 104 -22.52 -6.23 17.61
N PRO A 105 -23.60 -6.11 18.42
CA PRO A 105 -24.91 -5.70 17.95
C PRO A 105 -24.93 -4.38 17.17
N VAL A 106 -23.92 -3.52 17.36
CA VAL A 106 -23.77 -2.27 16.60
C VAL A 106 -23.73 -2.48 15.08
N PHE A 107 -23.24 -3.64 14.62
CA PHE A 107 -23.15 -3.98 13.20
C PHE A 107 -24.48 -4.50 12.60
N ARG A 108 -25.59 -4.49 13.36
CA ARG A 108 -26.92 -4.85 12.83
C ARG A 108 -27.50 -3.77 11.92
N GLU A 109 -27.08 -2.54 12.11
CA GLU A 109 -27.40 -1.40 11.25
C GLU A 109 -26.15 -1.00 10.43
N PRO A 110 -26.30 -0.23 9.33
CA PRO A 110 -25.17 0.30 8.59
C PRO A 110 -24.26 1.17 9.47
N VAL A 111 -23.01 0.75 9.64
CA VAL A 111 -21.97 1.44 10.43
C VAL A 111 -20.75 1.72 9.57
N ILE A 112 -20.15 2.90 9.76
CA ILE A 112 -18.85 3.26 9.23
C ILE A 112 -17.85 3.41 10.38
N ILE A 113 -16.66 2.82 10.22
CA ILE A 113 -15.56 2.90 11.18
C ILE A 113 -14.50 3.84 10.62
N PHE A 114 -14.18 4.87 11.39
CA PHE A 114 -13.08 5.78 11.10
C PHE A 114 -11.86 5.47 11.96
N GLY A 115 -10.68 5.59 11.37
CA GLY A 115 -9.40 5.66 12.07
C GLY A 115 -8.68 6.93 11.66
N ALA A 116 -8.05 7.62 12.60
CA ALA A 116 -7.38 8.89 12.31
C ALA A 116 -6.06 8.96 13.09
N ASP A 117 -5.02 9.46 12.43
CA ASP A 117 -3.70 9.69 13.02
C ASP A 117 -3.09 11.01 12.53
N VAL A 118 -2.20 11.59 13.33
CA VAL A 118 -1.34 12.71 12.92
C VAL A 118 0.10 12.36 13.28
N THR A 119 0.94 12.24 12.26
CA THR A 119 2.38 12.02 12.45
C THR A 119 3.12 13.36 12.40
N HIS A 120 3.87 13.66 13.46
CA HIS A 120 4.75 14.83 13.53
C HIS A 120 6.19 14.47 13.12
N PRO A 121 6.92 15.39 12.47
CA PRO A 121 8.35 15.20 12.20
C PRO A 121 9.17 15.23 13.50
N SER A 122 10.46 14.85 13.40
CA SER A 122 11.37 14.91 14.56
C SER A 122 11.42 16.33 15.14
N PRO A 123 11.61 16.51 16.47
CA PRO A 123 11.78 17.84 17.07
C PRO A 123 12.93 18.67 16.47
N THR A 124 13.90 18.01 15.83
CA THR A 124 15.06 18.63 15.16
C THR A 124 14.79 19.05 13.72
N GLU A 125 13.66 18.62 13.14
CA GLU A 125 13.30 18.85 11.74
C GLU A 125 12.34 20.04 11.61
N ASN A 126 12.91 21.24 11.70
CA ASN A 126 12.16 22.49 11.55
C ASN A 126 11.66 22.65 10.11
N GLY A 127 10.41 23.12 9.96
CA GLY A 127 9.81 23.41 8.65
C GLY A 127 9.22 22.19 7.91
N ILE A 128 9.35 20.97 8.45
CA ILE A 128 8.63 19.81 7.92
C ILE A 128 7.17 19.85 8.40
N PRO A 129 6.18 19.68 7.50
CA PRO A 129 4.77 19.67 7.89
C PRO A 129 4.43 18.41 8.70
N SER A 130 3.37 18.49 9.49
CA SER A 130 2.75 17.28 10.07
C SER A 130 1.89 16.60 9.02
N ILE A 131 1.77 15.27 9.07
CA ILE A 131 0.96 14.50 8.14
C ILE A 131 -0.26 13.96 8.88
N ALA A 132 -1.43 14.42 8.48
CA ALA A 132 -2.72 13.93 8.96
C ALA A 132 -3.28 12.87 8.01
N ALA A 133 -3.73 11.75 8.56
CA ALA A 133 -4.34 10.66 7.80
C ALA A 133 -5.66 10.22 8.45
N VAL A 134 -6.68 10.02 7.62
CA VAL A 134 -7.97 9.42 8.02
C VAL A 134 -8.26 8.25 7.10
N VAL A 135 -8.74 7.15 7.69
CA VAL A 135 -9.24 5.98 6.99
C VAL A 135 -10.69 5.72 7.36
N ALA A 136 -11.47 5.18 6.43
CA ALA A 136 -12.87 4.87 6.65
C ALA A 136 -13.23 3.50 6.05
N SER A 137 -14.02 2.69 6.76
CA SER A 137 -14.49 1.41 6.25
C SER A 137 -15.45 1.60 5.08
N MET A 138 -15.35 0.73 4.07
CA MET A 138 -16.10 0.82 2.82
C MET A 138 -17.07 -0.35 2.61
N ASP A 139 -17.21 -1.23 3.60
CA ASP A 139 -18.07 -2.40 3.56
C ASP A 139 -18.62 -2.74 4.96
N ALA A 140 -19.74 -3.48 5.00
CA ALA A 140 -20.42 -3.86 6.26
C ALA A 140 -19.59 -4.77 7.17
N ASN A 141 -18.55 -5.40 6.64
CA ASN A 141 -17.63 -6.22 7.42
C ASN A 141 -16.41 -5.44 7.94
N ALA A 142 -16.32 -4.14 7.62
CA ALA A 142 -15.18 -3.30 7.94
C ALA A 142 -13.83 -3.94 7.57
N THR A 143 -13.78 -4.53 6.36
CA THR A 143 -12.59 -5.21 5.81
C THR A 143 -11.87 -4.40 4.73
N LYS A 144 -12.59 -3.49 4.06
CA LYS A 144 -12.04 -2.59 3.05
C LYS A 144 -12.01 -1.18 3.60
N TYR A 145 -10.91 -0.47 3.39
CA TYR A 145 -10.75 0.90 3.84
C TYR A 145 -10.27 1.79 2.70
N CYS A 146 -10.80 3.01 2.65
CA CYS A 146 -10.24 4.09 1.86
C CYS A 146 -9.47 5.04 2.78
N ALA A 147 -8.43 5.69 2.25
CA ALA A 147 -7.57 6.60 2.99
C ALA A 147 -7.55 7.99 2.36
N ARG A 148 -7.45 9.01 3.21
CA ARG A 148 -7.15 10.39 2.84
C ARG A 148 -5.98 10.88 3.68
N VAL A 149 -5.02 11.51 3.02
CA VAL A 149 -3.78 12.03 3.66
C VAL A 149 -3.59 13.48 3.26
N ARG A 150 -3.17 14.33 4.21
CA ARG A 150 -2.88 15.75 4.01
C ARG A 150 -1.66 16.18 4.81
N ALA A 151 -0.86 17.05 4.20
CA ALA A 151 0.15 17.81 4.92
C ALA A 151 -0.52 19.04 5.58
N GLN A 152 -0.14 19.34 6.82
CA GLN A 152 -0.66 20.46 7.59
C GLN A 152 0.47 21.21 8.31
N ASN A 153 0.14 22.41 8.81
CA ASN A 153 1.08 23.24 9.55
C ASN A 153 1.74 22.47 10.69
N HIS A 154 3.02 22.78 10.92
CA HIS A 154 3.86 22.10 11.90
C HIS A 154 3.19 22.09 13.30
N LYS A 155 3.07 20.90 13.91
CA LYS A 155 2.43 20.65 15.22
C LYS A 155 0.93 20.95 15.30
N SER A 156 0.24 21.16 14.18
CA SER A 156 -1.23 21.15 14.20
C SER A 156 -1.73 19.74 14.54
N VAL A 157 -2.74 19.64 15.41
CA VAL A 157 -3.50 18.40 15.69
C VAL A 157 -4.86 18.43 14.97
N PHE A 158 -5.26 19.59 14.45
CA PHE A 158 -6.55 19.76 13.79
C PHE A 158 -6.51 19.28 12.34
N TYR A 159 -7.46 18.42 11.98
CA TYR A 159 -7.78 18.00 10.62
C TYR A 159 -8.47 19.14 9.84
N SER A 160 -7.84 20.30 9.75
CA SER A 160 -8.46 21.55 9.29
C SER A 160 -8.88 21.56 7.82
N SER A 161 -8.67 20.47 7.06
CA SER A 161 -8.96 20.42 5.62
C SER A 161 -9.28 19.01 5.08
N LEU A 162 -9.54 18.04 5.95
CA LEU A 162 -9.98 16.70 5.52
C LEU A 162 -11.50 16.73 5.33
N ASN A 163 -11.95 17.15 4.15
CA ASN A 163 -13.32 16.90 3.71
C ASN A 163 -13.43 15.39 3.45
N VAL A 164 -13.99 14.66 4.42
CA VAL A 164 -14.24 13.22 4.37
C VAL A 164 -15.54 12.94 3.62
#